data_AF-A0A959V3B2-F1
#
_entry.id   AF-A0A959V3B2-F1
#
_cell.length_a   1.000
_cell.length_b   1.000
_cell.length_c   1.000
_cell.angle_alpha   90.00
_cell.angle_beta   90.00
_cell.angle_gamma   90.00
#
_symmetry.space_group_name_H-M   'P 1'
#
loop_
_entity.id
_entity.type
_entity.pdbx_description
1 polymer ?
#
loop_
_entity_poly.entity_id
_entity_poly.type
_entity_poly.pdbx_seq_one_letter_code
_entity_poly.pdbx_strand_id
1 'polypeptide(L)'
;PKEALDKDLLKKLSMEGFSGEEVEALKKPTTDDLYKLGIALSDAVVMGSPKLNKDLTAAVKASGKPVLDHVGPDEQVAAHVEFFQSVLEEALV
;
A
#
# COMPACT_ATOMS: atom_id res chain seq x y z
N PRO A 1 -2.22 -13.14 5.96
CA PRO A 1 -1.29 -14.24 5.63
C PRO A 1 -0.71 -14.03 4.23
N LYS A 2 0.52 -14.49 3.96
CA LYS A 2 1.09 -14.42 2.61
C LYS A 2 0.52 -15.57 1.79
N GLU A 3 -0.30 -15.24 0.81
CA GLU A 3 -1.06 -16.22 0.02
C GLU A 3 -0.80 -15.99 -1.47
N ALA A 4 -0.75 -17.07 -2.24
CA ALA A 4 -0.64 -16.98 -3.70
C ALA A 4 -1.93 -16.41 -4.29
N LEU A 5 -1.79 -15.46 -5.21
CA LEU A 5 -2.89 -14.88 -5.96
C LEU A 5 -3.05 -15.58 -7.32
N ASP A 6 -4.13 -15.24 -8.02
CA ASP A 6 -4.41 -15.69 -9.38
C ASP A 6 -3.23 -15.37 -10.31
N LYS A 7 -2.79 -16.36 -11.09
CA LYS A 7 -1.66 -16.24 -12.03
C LYS A 7 -1.97 -15.26 -13.17
N ASP A 8 -3.26 -15.03 -13.46
CA ASP A 8 -3.70 -14.09 -14.48
C ASP A 8 -3.81 -12.64 -13.96
N LEU A 9 -3.47 -12.36 -12.70
CA LEU A 9 -3.49 -11.00 -12.15
C LEU A 9 -2.68 -10.01 -13.01
N LEU A 10 -1.49 -10.41 -13.45
CA LEU A 10 -0.62 -9.58 -14.28
C LEU A 10 -1.33 -9.16 -15.59
N LYS A 11 -2.00 -10.12 -16.23
CA LYS A 11 -2.77 -9.89 -17.46
C LYS A 11 -3.92 -8.91 -17.22
N LYS A 12 -4.63 -9.06 -16.10
CA LYS A 12 -5.74 -8.15 -15.72
C LYS A 12 -5.21 -6.72 -15.53
N LEU A 13 -4.11 -6.54 -14.80
CA LEU A 13 -3.51 -5.20 -14.61
C LEU A 13 -3.02 -4.59 -15.92
N SER A 14 -2.42 -5.37 -16.82
CA SER A 14 -2.04 -4.86 -18.14
C SER A 14 -3.25 -4.42 -18.98
N MET A 15 -4.41 -5.07 -18.83
CA MET A 15 -5.66 -4.63 -19.48
C MET A 15 -6.19 -3.29 -18.92
N GLU A 16 -5.90 -2.99 -17.66
CA GLU A 16 -6.22 -1.70 -17.00
C GLU A 16 -5.19 -0.59 -17.30
N GLY A 17 -4.18 -0.88 -18.13
CA GLY A 17 -3.20 0.11 -18.60
C GLY A 17 -1.88 0.16 -17.83
N PHE A 18 -1.64 -0.75 -16.88
CA PHE A 18 -0.35 -0.85 -16.22
C PHE A 18 0.74 -1.32 -17.20
N SER A 19 1.88 -0.64 -17.20
CA SER A 19 3.06 -1.04 -17.96
C SER A 19 3.68 -2.32 -17.39
N GLY A 20 4.40 -3.06 -18.23
CA GLY A 20 5.07 -4.30 -17.81
C GLY A 20 6.11 -4.08 -16.69
N GLU A 21 6.74 -2.90 -16.65
CA GLU A 21 7.71 -2.52 -15.63
C GLU A 21 7.03 -2.29 -14.26
N GLU A 22 5.89 -1.59 -14.23
CA GLU A 22 5.13 -1.31 -13.01
C GLU A 22 4.66 -2.59 -12.31
N VAL A 23 4.29 -3.62 -13.08
CA VAL A 23 3.74 -4.86 -12.53
C VAL A 23 4.72 -6.03 -12.54
N GLU A 24 5.98 -5.83 -12.92
CA GLU A 24 6.95 -6.92 -13.08
C GLU A 24 7.08 -7.80 -11.82
N ALA A 25 7.01 -7.17 -10.65
CA ALA A 25 7.05 -7.84 -9.34
C ALA A 25 5.90 -8.86 -9.12
N LEU A 26 4.83 -8.79 -9.91
CA LEU A 26 3.64 -9.63 -9.80
C LEU A 26 3.64 -10.86 -10.73
N LYS A 27 4.78 -11.25 -11.31
CA LYS A 27 4.89 -12.48 -12.15
C LYS A 27 4.48 -13.77 -11.41
N LYS A 28 4.69 -13.83 -10.09
CA LYS A 28 4.23 -14.91 -9.19
C LYS A 28 3.59 -14.26 -7.97
N PRO A 29 2.39 -13.68 -8.14
CA PRO A 29 1.90 -12.70 -7.20
C PRO A 29 1.46 -13.37 -5.90
N THR A 30 1.81 -12.74 -4.78
CA THR A 30 1.21 -13.03 -3.48
C THR A 30 0.48 -11.80 -2.95
N THR A 31 -0.34 -11.98 -1.91
CA THR A 31 -0.97 -10.86 -1.19
C THR A 31 0.05 -9.80 -0.76
N ASP A 32 1.22 -10.23 -0.26
CA ASP A 32 2.30 -9.31 0.13
C ASP A 32 2.88 -8.54 -1.06
N ASP A 33 3.01 -9.17 -2.24
CA ASP A 33 3.54 -8.49 -3.43
C ASP A 33 2.54 -7.44 -3.94
N LEU A 34 1.23 -7.73 -3.84
CA LEU A 34 0.18 -6.76 -4.16
C LEU A 34 0.20 -5.56 -3.20
N TYR A 35 0.35 -5.79 -1.90
CA TYR A 35 0.49 -4.69 -0.94
C TYR A 35 1.76 -3.86 -1.19
N LYS A 36 2.88 -4.50 -1.54
CA LYS A 36 4.13 -3.78 -1.89
C LYS A 36 3.95 -2.92 -3.14
N LEU A 37 3.25 -3.41 -4.16
CA LEU A 37 2.90 -2.61 -5.33
C LEU A 37 2.04 -1.41 -4.93
N GLY A 38 1.00 -1.63 -4.11
CA GLY A 38 0.15 -0.55 -3.59
C GLY A 38 0.95 0.51 -2.83
N ILE A 39 1.86 0.09 -1.95
CA ILE A 39 2.78 0.99 -1.24
C ILE A 39 3.63 1.78 -2.24
N ALA A 40 4.19 1.14 -3.26
CA ALA A 40 5.04 1.80 -4.25
C ALA A 40 4.29 2.91 -5.03
N LEU A 41 3.01 2.71 -5.32
CA LEU A 41 2.17 3.61 -6.12
C LEU A 41 1.38 4.65 -5.31
N SER A 42 1.40 4.58 -3.98
CA SER A 42 0.64 5.51 -3.11
C SER A 42 1.50 6.71 -2.68
N ASP A 43 0.90 7.85 -2.34
CA ASP A 43 1.66 8.98 -1.76
C ASP A 43 1.91 8.79 -0.25
N ALA A 44 0.99 8.10 0.43
CA ALA A 44 1.05 7.82 1.86
C ALA A 44 0.46 6.44 2.18
N VAL A 45 0.71 5.92 3.39
CA VAL A 45 0.26 4.59 3.82
C VAL A 45 -0.56 4.68 5.11
N VAL A 46 -1.69 3.97 5.17
CA VAL A 46 -2.45 3.77 6.40
C VAL A 46 -2.38 2.32 6.85
N MET A 47 -2.04 2.10 8.12
CA MET A 47 -1.90 0.78 8.69
C MET A 47 -3.27 0.23 9.11
N GLY A 48 -3.83 -0.66 8.29
CA GLY A 48 -5.14 -1.29 8.56
C GLY A 48 -5.14 -2.33 9.69
N SER A 49 -4.02 -2.58 10.35
CA SER A 49 -3.95 -3.45 11.53
C SER A 49 -2.82 -3.03 12.47
N PRO A 50 -2.90 -3.37 13.79
CA PRO A 50 -1.84 -3.04 14.75
C PRO A 50 -0.50 -3.72 14.46
N LYS A 51 -0.52 -4.79 13.66
CA LYS A 51 0.66 -5.61 13.39
C LYS A 51 0.62 -6.18 11.98
N LEU A 52 1.63 -5.82 11.20
CA LEU A 52 1.91 -6.44 9.91
C LEU A 52 2.94 -7.57 10.05
N ASN A 53 3.09 -8.36 9.00
CA ASN A 53 4.23 -9.26 8.89
C ASN A 53 5.54 -8.46 8.71
N LYS A 54 6.68 -9.12 8.89
CA LYS A 54 8.00 -8.46 8.87
C LYS A 54 8.31 -7.84 7.50
N ASP A 55 7.95 -8.52 6.41
CA ASP A 55 8.24 -8.09 5.04
C ASP A 55 7.47 -6.80 4.69
N LEU A 56 6.19 -6.72 5.04
CA LEU A 56 5.37 -5.52 4.83
C LEU A 56 5.79 -4.38 5.75
N THR A 57 6.11 -4.67 7.02
CA THR A 57 6.65 -3.66 7.94
C THR A 57 7.93 -3.04 7.38
N ALA A 58 8.82 -3.87 6.81
CA ALA A 58 10.04 -3.39 6.17
C ALA A 58 9.75 -2.57 4.91
N ALA A 59 8.79 -3.01 4.08
CA ALA A 59 8.38 -2.29 2.87
C ALA A 59 7.80 -0.90 3.19
N VAL A 60 6.92 -0.78 4.18
CA VAL A 60 6.38 0.50 4.63
C VAL A 60 7.49 1.43 5.09
N LYS A 61 8.41 0.95 5.95
CA LYS A 61 9.55 1.75 6.42
C LYS A 61 10.49 2.18 5.28
N ALA A 62 10.79 1.26 4.37
CA ALA A 62 11.67 1.52 3.23
C ALA A 62 11.06 2.49 2.22
N SER A 63 9.72 2.61 2.18
CA SER A 63 9.04 3.54 1.28
C SER A 63 9.35 5.01 1.59
N GLY A 64 9.68 5.33 2.86
CA GLY A 64 9.91 6.71 3.33
C GLY A 64 8.66 7.60 3.28
N LYS A 65 7.49 7.03 3.00
CA LYS A 65 6.22 7.75 2.83
C LYS A 65 5.61 8.11 4.19
N PRO A 66 4.78 9.16 4.28
CA PRO A 66 3.97 9.40 5.46
C PRO A 66 3.15 8.17 5.82
N VAL A 67 3.08 7.84 7.12
CA VAL A 67 2.36 6.67 7.62
C VAL A 67 1.42 7.07 8.75
N LEU A 68 0.14 6.70 8.63
CA LEU A 68 -0.79 6.67 9.74
C LEU A 68 -0.79 5.27 10.36
N ASP A 69 -0.38 5.18 11.62
CA ASP A 69 -0.47 3.95 12.40
C ASP A 69 -1.93 3.51 12.61
N HIS A 70 -2.13 2.24 12.96
CA HIS A 70 -3.46 1.72 13.19
C HIS A 70 -4.12 2.38 14.40
N VAL A 71 -5.25 3.03 14.16
CA VAL A 71 -6.07 3.72 15.16
C VAL A 71 -7.31 2.91 15.53
N GLY A 72 -7.83 3.12 16.73
CA GLY A 72 -9.08 2.50 17.18
C GLY A 72 -10.30 3.02 16.42
N PRO A 73 -11.42 2.27 16.40
CA PRO A 73 -12.61 2.63 15.62
C PRO A 73 -13.22 3.99 16.00
N ASP A 74 -13.13 4.39 17.27
CA ASP A 74 -13.69 5.65 17.75
C ASP A 74 -12.94 6.88 17.22
N GLU A 75 -11.63 6.74 17.01
CA GLU A 75 -10.74 7.81 16.54
C GLU A 75 -10.48 7.73 15.02
N GLN A 76 -10.90 6.63 14.39
CA GLN A 76 -10.54 6.29 13.02
C GLN A 76 -10.89 7.40 12.03
N VAL A 77 -12.12 7.92 12.09
CA VAL A 77 -12.59 8.94 11.14
C VAL A 77 -11.78 10.23 11.27
N ALA A 78 -11.59 10.72 12.50
CA ALA A 78 -10.84 11.95 12.75
C ALA A 78 -9.37 11.81 12.32
N ALA A 79 -8.71 10.73 12.74
CA ALA A 79 -7.31 10.48 12.41
C ALA A 79 -7.06 10.35 10.89
N HIS A 80 -7.99 9.71 10.15
CA HIS A 80 -7.87 9.63 8.69
C HIS A 80 -8.03 11.01 8.05
N VAL A 81 -9.02 11.80 8.46
CA VAL A 81 -9.25 13.15 7.91
C VAL A 81 -8.02 14.03 8.13
N GLU A 82 -7.49 14.06 9.35
CA GLU A 82 -6.29 14.84 9.69
C GLU A 82 -5.07 14.39 8.87
N PHE A 83 -4.88 13.07 8.74
CA PHE A 83 -3.77 12.53 7.95
C PHE A 83 -3.90 12.83 6.44
N PHE A 84 -5.10 12.72 5.87
CA PHE A 84 -5.32 13.09 4.47
C PHE A 84 -5.04 14.58 4.25
N GLN A 85 -5.47 15.45 5.17
CA GLN A 85 -5.19 16.88 5.09
C GLN A 85 -3.69 17.16 5.15
N SER A 86 -2.95 16.53 6.08
CA SER A 86 -1.51 16.76 6.19
C SER A 86 -0.74 16.32 4.95
N VAL A 87 -1.11 15.18 4.35
CA VAL A 87 -0.50 14.68 3.11
C VAL A 87 -0.79 15.62 1.94
N LEU A 88 -2.02 16.13 1.83
CA LEU A 88 -2.38 17.09 0.78
C LEU A 88 -1.64 18.43 0.95
N GLU A 89 -1.50 18.92 2.18
CA GLU A 89 -0.75 20.14 2.46
C GLU A 89 0.73 19.98 2.11
N GLU A 90 1.36 18.86 2.49
CA GLU A 90 2.77 18.56 2.13
C GLU A 90 2.97 18.50 0.62
N ALA A 91 2.01 17.94 -0.14
CA ALA A 91 2.09 17.86 -1.60
C ALA A 91 1.96 19.21 -2.33
N LEU A 92 1.48 20.25 -1.65
CA LEU A 92 1.32 21.60 -2.21
C LEU A 92 2.55 22.51 -1.97
N VAL A 93 3.54 22.06 -1.19
CA VAL A 93 4.79 22.80 -0.86
C VAL A 93 5.91 22.39 -1.81
#